data_AF-A0A1F3NLI8-F1
#
_entry.id   AF-A0A1F3NLI8-F1
#
_cell.length_a   1.000
_cell.length_b   1.000
_cell.length_c   1.000
_cell.angle_alpha   90.00
_cell.angle_beta   90.00
_cell.angle_gamma   90.00
#
_symmetry.space_group_name_H-M   'P 1'
#
loop_
_entity.id
_entity.type
_entity.pdbx_description
1 polymer ?
#
loop_
_entity_poly.entity_id
_entity_poly.type
_entity_poly.pdbx_seq_one_letter_code
_entity_poly.pdbx_strand_id
1 'polypeptide(L)'
;MTIAGLSLFISCNNTNTKPESSSTAETIRQREDGTISLKLDKADCYADLADRSDNTAEWNVVVSKSGRYSVWISSATLDTTDLKYKNSVMVNVQDKMIQARPDCDRIIRNSSDVPYPYFRADSFIGSLYLQDTGHFYIQVTSEMILPKDYSINESSSADIAKLISVSFMPEIR
;
A
#
# COMPACT_ATOMS: atom_id res chain seq x y z
N MET A 1 36.58 -65.48 -4.35
CA MET A 1 35.99 -65.44 -5.71
C MET A 1 34.55 -65.90 -5.61
N THR A 2 33.62 -64.94 -5.54
CA THR A 2 32.19 -65.06 -5.88
C THR A 2 31.64 -63.64 -5.90
N ILE A 3 31.06 -63.27 -7.04
CA ILE A 3 30.44 -61.99 -7.35
C ILE A 3 28.92 -62.19 -7.23
N ALA A 4 28.25 -61.29 -6.53
CA ALA A 4 26.83 -60.93 -6.69
C ALA A 4 26.65 -59.62 -5.89
N GLY A 5 26.28 -58.46 -6.42
CA GLY A 5 25.46 -58.17 -7.60
C GLY A 5 24.03 -57.89 -7.15
N LEU A 6 23.73 -56.69 -6.64
CA LEU A 6 22.37 -56.16 -6.59
C LEU A 6 22.37 -54.64 -6.79
N SER A 7 21.66 -54.25 -7.84
CA SER A 7 21.51 -52.89 -8.34
C SER A 7 20.29 -52.20 -7.74
N LEU A 8 20.39 -50.86 -7.65
CA LEU A 8 19.38 -49.81 -7.83
C LEU A 8 18.04 -49.90 -7.07
N PHE A 9 17.78 -48.88 -6.25
CA PHE A 9 16.65 -47.96 -6.51
C PHE A 9 17.02 -46.52 -6.09
N ILE A 10 17.28 -45.69 -7.10
CA ILE A 10 17.22 -44.22 -6.98
C ILE A 10 15.74 -43.87 -7.12
N SER A 11 15.14 -43.31 -6.07
CA SER A 11 13.88 -42.57 -6.18
C SER A 11 13.75 -41.62 -5.00
N CYS A 12 14.08 -40.36 -5.23
CA CYS A 12 13.43 -39.26 -4.53
C CYS A 12 12.82 -38.38 -5.60
N ASN A 13 11.53 -38.58 -5.69
CA ASN A 13 10.51 -37.89 -6.44
C ASN A 13 10.85 -36.41 -6.75
N ASN A 14 10.76 -36.05 -8.04
CA ASN A 14 10.61 -34.68 -8.48
C ASN A 14 9.28 -34.13 -7.94
N THR A 15 9.29 -33.47 -6.78
CA THR A 15 8.35 -32.39 -6.57
C THR A 15 8.96 -31.16 -7.18
N ASN A 16 8.52 -30.84 -8.41
CA ASN A 16 8.55 -29.50 -8.96
C ASN A 16 7.67 -28.61 -8.07
N THR A 17 8.15 -28.29 -6.87
CA THR A 17 7.74 -27.07 -6.19
C THR A 17 8.32 -25.96 -7.05
N LYS A 18 7.44 -25.35 -7.86
CA LYS A 18 7.69 -24.00 -8.39
C LYS A 18 8.29 -23.20 -7.23
N PRO A 19 9.38 -22.45 -7.42
CA PRO A 19 9.74 -21.46 -6.43
C PRO A 19 8.49 -20.59 -6.25
N GLU A 20 7.95 -20.60 -5.03
CA GLU A 20 7.07 -19.53 -4.57
C GLU A 20 7.75 -18.25 -5.03
N SER A 21 7.06 -17.47 -5.85
CA SER A 21 7.50 -16.13 -6.17
C SER A 21 7.61 -15.40 -4.84
N SER A 22 8.81 -15.33 -4.27
CA SER A 22 9.11 -14.36 -3.24
C SER A 22 8.92 -13.02 -3.95
N SER A 23 7.73 -12.45 -3.82
CA SER A 23 7.41 -11.13 -4.33
C SER A 23 8.21 -10.16 -3.49
N THR A 24 9.51 -10.00 -3.80
CA THR A 24 10.30 -8.88 -3.27
C THR A 24 9.51 -7.63 -3.59
N ALA A 25 9.00 -6.98 -2.54
CA ALA A 25 8.22 -5.75 -2.66
C ALA A 25 8.95 -4.79 -3.61
N GLU A 26 8.25 -4.33 -4.64
CA GLU A 26 8.82 -3.46 -5.65
C GLU A 26 9.42 -2.22 -4.95
N THR A 27 10.70 -1.94 -5.20
CA THR A 27 11.33 -0.75 -4.61
C THR A 27 10.84 0.49 -5.33
N ILE A 28 10.07 1.33 -4.63
CA ILE A 28 9.56 2.59 -5.17
C ILE A 28 10.67 3.64 -5.16
N ARG A 29 10.85 4.36 -6.26
CA ARG A 29 11.83 5.45 -6.36
C ARG A 29 11.12 6.80 -6.33
N GLN A 30 11.67 7.74 -5.57
CA GLN A 30 11.25 9.13 -5.63
C GLN A 30 11.41 9.68 -7.05
N ARG A 31 10.40 10.42 -7.52
CA ARG A 31 10.41 11.05 -8.84
C ARG A 31 11.36 12.24 -8.88
N GLU A 32 11.70 12.69 -10.09
CA GLU A 32 12.59 13.83 -10.29
C GLU A 32 12.05 15.13 -9.69
N ASP A 33 10.73 15.31 -9.65
CA ASP A 33 10.08 16.45 -9.00
C ASP A 33 10.14 16.39 -7.46
N GLY A 34 10.60 15.27 -6.88
CA GLY A 34 10.62 15.00 -5.45
C GLY A 34 9.39 14.25 -4.94
N THR A 35 8.38 14.00 -5.77
CA THR A 35 7.18 13.27 -5.34
C THR A 35 7.50 11.80 -5.05
N ILE A 36 6.97 11.27 -3.95
CA ILE A 36 6.94 9.84 -3.65
C ILE A 36 5.49 9.38 -3.76
N SER A 37 5.21 8.40 -4.64
CA SER A 37 3.86 7.87 -4.83
C SER A 37 3.81 6.39 -4.44
N LEU A 38 3.05 6.08 -3.39
CA LEU A 38 2.91 4.75 -2.82
C LEU A 38 1.54 4.20 -3.19
N LYS A 39 1.45 3.44 -4.28
CA LYS A 39 0.20 2.81 -4.69
C LYS A 39 0.00 1.50 -3.94
N LEU A 40 -1.23 1.23 -3.51
CA LEU A 40 -1.55 0.05 -2.70
C LEU A 40 -1.38 -1.26 -3.48
N ASP A 41 -1.53 -1.23 -4.81
CA ASP A 41 -1.27 -2.39 -5.67
C ASP A 41 0.21 -2.84 -5.67
N LYS A 42 1.12 -1.93 -5.32
CA LYS A 42 2.57 -2.15 -5.17
C LYS A 42 3.02 -2.38 -3.72
N ALA A 43 2.10 -2.34 -2.77
CA ALA A 43 2.40 -2.58 -1.36
C ALA A 43 2.52 -4.08 -1.06
N ASP A 44 3.27 -4.40 -0.02
CA ASP A 44 3.02 -5.61 0.75
C ASP A 44 1.87 -5.30 1.74
N CYS A 45 0.82 -6.11 1.73
CA CYS A 45 -0.41 -5.81 2.46
C CYS A 45 -0.80 -6.95 3.40
N TYR A 46 -1.13 -6.59 4.64
CA TYR A 46 -1.89 -7.41 5.56
C TYR A 46 -3.31 -6.86 5.70
N ALA A 47 -4.31 -7.72 5.54
CA ALA A 47 -5.71 -7.35 5.72
C ALA A 47 -6.50 -8.47 6.39
N ASP A 48 -7.12 -8.16 7.52
CA ASP A 48 -8.12 -8.98 8.19
C ASP A 48 -9.50 -8.34 7.97
N LEU A 49 -10.45 -9.09 7.41
CA LEU A 49 -11.80 -8.59 7.14
C LEU A 49 -12.71 -8.67 8.37
N ALA A 50 -12.38 -9.50 9.37
CA ALA A 50 -13.11 -9.63 10.62
C ALA A 50 -12.80 -8.48 11.57
N ASP A 51 -11.52 -8.10 11.68
CA ASP A 51 -11.07 -6.89 12.36
C ASP A 51 -10.11 -6.10 11.46
N ARG A 52 -10.60 -5.01 10.89
CA ARG A 52 -9.84 -4.19 9.94
C ARG A 52 -8.94 -3.17 10.62
N SER A 53 -9.03 -3.00 11.95
CA SER A 53 -8.39 -1.88 12.65
C SER A 53 -6.87 -1.83 12.45
N ASP A 54 -6.23 -2.99 12.30
CA ASP A 54 -4.78 -3.14 12.13
C ASP A 54 -4.35 -3.48 10.69
N ASN A 55 -5.24 -3.35 9.71
CA ASN A 55 -4.88 -3.56 8.30
C ASN A 55 -3.74 -2.63 7.90
N THR A 56 -2.73 -3.19 7.25
CA THR A 56 -1.44 -2.54 7.07
C THR A 56 -0.92 -2.71 5.65
N ALA A 57 -0.27 -1.67 5.13
CA ALA A 57 0.38 -1.65 3.83
C ALA A 57 1.79 -1.06 3.96
N GLU A 58 2.74 -1.70 3.29
CA GLU A 58 4.16 -1.46 3.48
C GLU A 58 4.88 -1.29 2.15
N TRP A 59 5.85 -0.37 2.13
CA TRP A 59 6.67 -0.08 0.95
C TRP A 59 8.13 0.13 1.31
N ASN A 60 9.00 -0.36 0.43
CA ASN A 60 10.41 0.00 0.42
C ASN A 60 10.62 1.13 -0.60
N VAL A 61 11.16 2.25 -0.14
CA VAL A 61 11.26 3.49 -0.92
C VAL A 61 12.71 3.98 -0.97
N VAL A 62 13.17 4.44 -2.14
CA VAL A 62 14.44 5.16 -2.27
C VAL A 62 14.15 6.66 -2.44
N VAL A 63 14.53 7.43 -1.44
CA VAL A 63 14.42 8.89 -1.39
C VAL A 63 15.74 9.51 -1.85
N SER A 64 15.71 10.33 -2.89
CA SER A 64 16.89 10.99 -3.46
C SER A 64 17.06 12.46 -3.04
N LYS A 65 15.99 13.08 -2.51
CA LYS A 65 15.95 14.47 -2.07
C LYS A 65 15.40 14.57 -0.66
N SER A 66 16.13 15.24 0.23
CA SER A 66 15.61 15.64 1.53
C SER A 66 14.69 16.86 1.40
N GLY A 67 13.82 17.07 2.39
CA GLY A 67 12.88 18.18 2.33
C GLY A 67 11.64 17.98 3.19
N ARG A 68 10.77 18.99 3.17
CA ARG A 68 9.43 18.89 3.77
C ARG A 68 8.45 18.40 2.72
N TYR A 69 7.62 17.44 3.11
CA TYR A 69 6.65 16.80 2.25
C TYR A 69 5.26 16.90 2.86
N SER A 70 4.31 17.38 2.09
CA SER A 70 2.90 17.21 2.38
C SER A 70 2.50 15.76 2.13
N VAL A 71 1.86 15.14 3.12
CA VAL A 71 1.40 13.75 3.04
C VAL A 71 -0.08 13.75 2.71
N TRP A 72 -0.42 13.03 1.64
CA TRP A 72 -1.77 12.92 1.11
C TRP A 72 -2.20 11.45 1.07
N ILE A 73 -3.42 11.17 1.50
CA ILE A 73 -4.08 9.89 1.30
C ILE A 73 -5.07 10.05 0.15
N SER A 74 -5.01 9.16 -0.83
CA SER A 74 -6.04 9.08 -1.87
C SER A 74 -6.94 7.89 -1.58
N SER A 75 -8.25 8.11 -1.66
CA SER A 75 -9.27 7.10 -1.51
C SER A 75 -10.19 7.02 -2.73
N ALA A 76 -10.69 5.83 -3.06
CA ALA A 76 -11.82 5.66 -3.97
C ALA A 76 -13.13 5.70 -3.16
N THR A 77 -14.09 6.51 -3.58
CA THR A 77 -15.38 6.66 -2.85
C THR A 77 -16.54 6.93 -3.80
N LEU A 78 -17.76 6.59 -3.38
CA LEU A 78 -19.01 7.05 -3.99
C LEU A 78 -19.62 8.23 -3.22
N ASP A 79 -19.32 8.35 -1.92
CA ASP A 79 -19.67 9.49 -1.08
C ASP A 79 -18.55 10.55 -1.16
N THR A 80 -18.86 11.71 -1.72
CA THR A 80 -17.92 12.83 -1.86
C THR A 80 -17.97 13.81 -0.69
N THR A 81 -18.76 13.50 0.34
CA THR A 81 -18.99 14.34 1.52
C THR A 81 -18.46 13.73 2.81
N ASP A 82 -18.41 12.39 2.91
CA ASP A 82 -17.85 11.70 4.07
C ASP A 82 -17.23 10.36 3.65
N LEU A 83 -15.92 10.21 3.89
CA LEU A 83 -15.17 8.99 3.55
C LEU A 83 -15.40 7.83 4.52
N LYS A 84 -16.14 8.04 5.61
CA LYS A 84 -16.53 7.01 6.58
C LYS A 84 -15.36 6.27 7.27
N TYR A 85 -14.16 6.84 7.30
CA TYR A 85 -13.07 6.36 8.16
C TYR A 85 -13.52 6.40 9.62
N LYS A 86 -13.62 5.27 10.31
CA LYS A 86 -13.96 5.20 11.75
C LYS A 86 -12.74 5.52 12.59
N ASN A 87 -11.59 4.94 12.23
CA ASN A 87 -10.30 5.18 12.85
C ASN A 87 -9.43 6.14 12.04
N SER A 88 -8.44 6.75 12.69
CA SER A 88 -7.42 7.55 12.01
C SER A 88 -6.46 6.66 11.22
N VAL A 89 -6.00 7.15 10.08
CA VAL A 89 -4.92 6.51 9.33
C VAL A 89 -3.60 6.94 9.91
N MET A 90 -2.75 5.96 10.21
CA MET A 90 -1.40 6.18 10.71
C MET A 90 -0.40 5.93 9.58
N VAL A 91 0.49 6.88 9.33
CA VAL A 91 1.60 6.77 8.37
C VAL A 91 2.90 6.88 9.12
N ASN A 92 3.65 5.78 9.16
CA ASN A 92 4.97 5.66 9.77
C ASN A 92 6.04 5.71 8.67
N VAL A 93 7.04 6.56 8.88
CA VAL A 93 8.21 6.71 8.01
C VAL A 93 9.44 6.67 8.91
N GLN A 94 10.08 5.50 8.98
CA GLN A 94 11.18 5.23 9.93
C GLN A 94 10.79 5.56 11.39
N ASP A 95 11.32 6.64 11.95
CA ASP A 95 11.12 7.12 13.33
C ASP A 95 10.02 8.19 13.45
N LYS A 96 9.41 8.59 12.33
CA LYS A 96 8.37 9.62 12.27
C LYS A 96 7.01 9.00 12.05
N MET A 97 6.02 9.54 12.74
CA MET A 97 4.62 9.17 12.59
C MET A 97 3.79 10.42 12.29
N ILE A 98 2.83 10.28 11.38
CA ILE A 98 1.70 11.19 11.28
C ILE A 98 0.40 10.39 11.31
N GLN A 99 -0.60 10.90 12.02
CA GLN A 99 -1.89 10.27 12.15
C GLN A 99 -3.00 11.31 12.02
N ALA A 100 -3.96 11.05 11.14
CA ALA A 100 -5.13 11.90 10.99
C ALA A 100 -6.32 11.09 10.47
N ARG A 101 -7.53 11.62 10.64
CA ARG A 101 -8.73 11.07 10.00
C ARG A 101 -8.87 11.69 8.61
N PRO A 102 -8.85 10.91 7.52
CA PRO A 102 -8.97 11.44 6.16
C PRO A 102 -10.32 12.14 5.92
N ASP A 103 -10.28 13.27 5.23
CA ASP A 103 -11.44 14.08 4.81
C ASP A 103 -11.45 14.28 3.27
N CYS A 104 -12.50 14.86 2.73
CA CYS A 104 -12.70 15.11 1.30
C CYS A 104 -12.05 16.44 0.81
N ASP A 105 -10.77 16.71 1.13
CA ASP A 105 -10.12 17.98 0.79
C ASP A 105 -10.14 18.28 -0.72
N ARG A 106 -10.00 17.24 -1.55
CA ARG A 106 -10.13 17.37 -3.01
C ARG A 106 -10.87 16.18 -3.60
N ILE A 107 -11.89 16.46 -4.40
CA ILE A 107 -12.62 15.45 -5.17
C ILE A 107 -12.23 15.54 -6.64
N ILE A 108 -11.69 14.45 -7.17
CA ILE A 108 -11.27 14.31 -8.56
C ILE A 108 -12.25 13.39 -9.29
N ARG A 109 -12.95 13.95 -10.28
CA ARG A 109 -13.86 13.22 -11.16
C ARG A 109 -13.09 12.60 -12.33
N ASN A 110 -13.54 11.46 -12.83
CA ASN A 110 -12.95 10.76 -13.99
C ASN A 110 -11.44 10.50 -13.86
N SER A 111 -10.97 10.23 -12.64
CA SER A 111 -9.58 9.85 -12.41
C SER A 111 -9.32 8.47 -13.01
N SER A 112 -8.20 8.28 -13.71
CA SER A 112 -7.76 6.97 -14.18
C SER A 112 -7.28 6.06 -13.04
N ASP A 113 -7.10 6.58 -11.82
CA ASP A 113 -6.66 5.79 -10.67
C ASP A 113 -7.81 4.98 -10.05
N VAL A 114 -9.08 5.29 -10.39
CA VAL A 114 -10.27 4.60 -9.87
C VAL A 114 -11.26 4.26 -10.99
N PRO A 115 -11.93 3.10 -10.95
CA PRO A 115 -12.92 2.75 -11.96
C PRO A 115 -14.21 3.56 -11.77
N TYR A 116 -14.96 3.78 -12.84
CA TYR A 116 -16.34 4.27 -12.75
C TYR A 116 -17.20 3.27 -11.94
N PRO A 117 -18.12 3.71 -11.05
CA PRO A 117 -18.56 5.10 -10.81
C PRO A 117 -17.81 5.85 -9.69
N TYR A 118 -16.65 5.38 -9.24
CA TYR A 118 -15.93 5.96 -8.10
C TYR A 118 -15.31 7.32 -8.43
N PHE A 119 -15.26 8.16 -7.41
CA PHE A 119 -14.46 9.37 -7.35
C PHE A 119 -13.16 9.09 -6.60
N ARG A 120 -12.10 9.80 -6.98
CA ARG A 120 -10.88 9.86 -6.17
C ARG A 120 -11.01 11.03 -5.20
N ALA A 121 -10.94 10.77 -3.92
CA ALA A 121 -10.89 11.77 -2.86
C ALA A 121 -9.47 11.82 -2.28
N ASP A 122 -8.85 12.99 -2.30
CA ASP A 122 -7.54 13.21 -1.68
C ASP A 122 -7.72 13.95 -0.36
N SER A 123 -7.06 13.44 0.68
CA SER A 123 -7.06 13.96 2.05
C SER A 123 -5.64 14.37 2.44
N PHE A 124 -5.43 15.62 2.82
CA PHE A 124 -4.19 16.08 3.41
C PHE A 124 -4.15 15.70 4.89
N ILE A 125 -3.11 14.97 5.31
CA ILE A 125 -3.00 14.53 6.71
C ILE A 125 -1.91 15.27 7.49
N GLY A 126 -1.20 16.18 6.84
CA GLY A 126 -0.15 17.03 7.41
C GLY A 126 1.19 16.89 6.68
N SER A 127 2.28 17.35 7.29
CA SER A 127 3.60 17.33 6.65
C SER A 127 4.70 16.72 7.51
N LEU A 128 5.65 16.07 6.84
CA LEU A 128 6.82 15.45 7.44
C LEU A 128 8.09 16.00 6.80
N TYR A 129 9.13 16.20 7.61
CA TYR A 129 10.46 16.55 7.11
C TYR A 129 11.30 15.28 7.00
N LEU A 130 11.69 14.88 5.79
CA LEU A 130 12.64 13.80 5.55
C LEU A 130 14.03 14.43 5.44
N GLN A 131 14.85 14.24 6.47
CA GLN A 131 16.18 14.85 6.55
C GLN A 131 17.19 14.09 5.69
N ASP A 132 17.11 12.77 5.69
CA ASP A 132 18.07 11.90 5.03
C ASP A 132 17.57 11.43 3.66
N THR A 133 18.52 10.98 2.83
CA THR A 133 18.27 10.30 1.56
C THR A 133 18.69 8.84 1.69
N GLY A 134 18.19 7.98 0.81
CA GLY A 134 18.46 6.54 0.83
C GLY A 134 17.20 5.70 0.96
N HIS A 135 17.33 4.55 1.62
CA HIS A 135 16.23 3.59 1.76
C HIS A 135 15.36 3.92 2.97
N PHE A 136 14.07 4.04 2.74
CA PHE A 136 13.03 4.26 3.72
C PHE A 136 12.05 3.10 3.68
N TYR A 137 11.65 2.66 4.86
CA TYR A 137 10.50 1.78 5.01
C TYR A 137 9.32 2.62 5.46
N ILE A 138 8.23 2.55 4.69
CA ILE A 138 7.01 3.29 4.96
C ILE A 138 5.90 2.29 5.22
N GLN A 139 5.22 2.47 6.34
CA GLN A 139 4.10 1.64 6.76
C GLN A 139 2.87 2.53 6.95
N VAL A 140 1.73 2.07 6.47
CA VAL A 140 0.44 2.72 6.64
C VAL A 140 -0.53 1.74 7.27
N THR A 141 -1.18 2.13 8.36
CA THR A 141 -2.21 1.33 9.04
C THR A 141 -3.57 2.03 8.93
N SER A 142 -4.57 1.30 8.43
CA SER A 142 -5.90 1.83 8.12
C SER A 142 -6.92 0.72 7.87
N GLU A 143 -8.10 0.85 8.46
CA GLU A 143 -9.26 -0.01 8.18
C GLU A 143 -9.77 0.01 6.73
N MET A 144 -9.36 1.03 5.96
CA MET A 144 -9.71 1.18 4.54
C MET A 144 -8.67 0.56 3.59
N ILE A 145 -7.64 -0.10 4.13
CA ILE A 145 -6.78 -1.02 3.38
C ILE A 145 -7.54 -2.34 3.26
N LEU A 146 -7.88 -2.70 2.02
CA LEU A 146 -8.70 -3.87 1.72
C LEU A 146 -7.95 -4.80 0.77
N PRO A 147 -8.27 -6.11 0.76
CA PRO A 147 -7.70 -7.07 -0.18
C PRO A 147 -7.86 -6.62 -1.64
N LYS A 148 -6.91 -6.98 -2.51
CA LYS A 148 -6.91 -6.59 -3.93
C LYS A 148 -8.15 -7.07 -4.69
N ASP A 149 -8.69 -8.21 -4.29
CA ASP A 149 -9.89 -8.86 -4.83
C ASP A 149 -11.19 -8.40 -4.14
N TYR A 150 -11.11 -7.48 -3.16
CA TYR A 150 -12.29 -6.98 -2.46
C TYR A 150 -13.21 -6.23 -3.42
N SER A 151 -14.27 -6.89 -3.85
CA SER A 151 -15.31 -6.32 -4.72
C SER A 151 -16.21 -5.39 -3.92
N ILE A 152 -16.50 -4.22 -4.48
CA ILE A 152 -17.36 -3.21 -3.84
C ILE A 152 -18.85 -3.54 -4.03
N ASN A 153 -19.15 -4.63 -4.74
CA ASN A 153 -20.50 -5.05 -5.08
C ASN A 153 -21.20 -5.86 -3.97
N GLU A 154 -20.53 -6.13 -2.85
CA GLU A 154 -21.21 -6.74 -1.70
C GLU A 154 -22.09 -5.70 -1.02
N SER A 155 -23.39 -5.97 -1.01
CA SER A 155 -24.50 -5.07 -0.69
C SER A 155 -24.58 -4.58 0.77
N SER A 156 -23.46 -4.57 1.50
CA SER A 156 -23.29 -3.92 2.80
C SER A 156 -22.24 -2.78 2.80
N SER A 157 -21.47 -2.61 1.71
CA SER A 157 -20.32 -1.71 1.60
C SER A 157 -20.48 -0.55 0.60
N ALA A 158 -21.72 -0.20 0.24
CA ALA A 158 -22.00 0.72 -0.88
C ALA A 158 -21.36 2.12 -0.74
N ASP A 159 -20.98 2.55 0.48
CA ASP A 159 -20.48 3.90 0.74
C ASP A 159 -19.12 3.94 1.48
N ILE A 160 -18.43 2.80 1.61
CA ILE A 160 -17.16 2.75 2.33
C ILE A 160 -16.03 3.16 1.39
N ALA A 161 -15.29 4.23 1.74
CA ALA A 161 -14.12 4.63 0.99
C ALA A 161 -13.02 3.54 1.04
N LYS A 162 -12.22 3.46 0.00
CA LYS A 162 -11.07 2.53 -0.06
C LYS A 162 -9.78 3.32 -0.19
N LEU A 163 -8.79 3.07 0.66
CA LEU A 163 -7.47 3.66 0.47
C LEU A 163 -6.85 3.05 -0.80
N ILE A 164 -6.38 3.90 -1.71
CA ILE A 164 -5.75 3.45 -2.98
C ILE A 164 -4.28 3.84 -3.08
N SER A 165 -3.87 4.93 -2.44
CA SER A 165 -2.46 5.34 -2.41
C SER A 165 -2.17 6.35 -1.30
N VAL A 166 -0.89 6.47 -0.96
CA VAL A 166 -0.34 7.56 -0.16
C VAL A 166 0.71 8.29 -0.98
N SER A 167 0.72 9.63 -0.93
CA SER A 167 1.67 10.45 -1.68
C SER A 167 2.37 11.47 -0.78
N PHE A 168 3.68 11.59 -0.95
CA PHE A 168 4.50 12.63 -0.34
C PHE A 168 4.84 13.64 -1.43
N MET A 169 4.25 14.83 -1.34
CA MET A 169 4.47 15.91 -2.29
C MET A 169 5.42 16.93 -1.69
N PRO A 170 6.55 17.26 -2.34
CA PRO A 170 7.50 18.22 -1.80
C PRO A 170 6.84 19.59 -1.67
N GLU A 171 7.01 20.22 -0.50
CA GLU A 171 6.64 21.62 -0.30
C GLU A 171 7.72 22.49 -0.97
N ILE A 172 7.35 23.20 -2.04
CA ILE A 172 8.23 24.20 -2.65
C ILE A 172 8.27 25.40 -1.71
N ARG A 173 9.46 25.75 -1.24
CA ARG A 173 9.75 27.02 -0.56
C ARG A 173 10.62 27.89 -1.44
#